data_AF-A0A7X9A481-F1
#
_entry.id   AF-A0A7X9A481-F1
#
_cell.length_a   1.000
_cell.length_b   1.000
_cell.length_c   1.000
_cell.angle_alpha   90.00
_cell.angle_beta   90.00
_cell.angle_gamma   90.00
#
_symmetry.space_group_name_H-M   'P 1'
#
loop_
_entity.id
_entity.type
_entity.pdbx_description
1 polymer ?
#
loop_
_entity_poly.entity_id
_entity_poly.type
_entity_poly.pdbx_seq_one_letter_code
_entity_poly.pdbx_strand_id
1 'polypeptide(L)' 'KQNLNQEIGEDLGDITDNINRLECELAFLSGRLNEILDEEEKAELDRKFFLAAKKLKEYRRLLGK' A
#
# COMPACT_ATOMS: atom_id res chain seq x y z
N LYS A 1 -3.40 29.17 -19.72
CA LYS A 1 -3.75 27.73 -19.81
C LYS A 1 -2.62 26.93 -19.15
N GLN A 2 -2.59 26.80 -17.82
CA GLN A 2 -1.48 26.11 -17.12
C GLN A 2 -1.92 25.23 -15.93
N ASN A 3 -3.20 25.14 -15.57
CA ASN A 3 -3.62 24.48 -14.32
C ASN A 3 -3.92 22.98 -14.40
N LEU A 4 -4.22 22.40 -15.57
CA LEU A 4 -4.61 20.97 -15.64
C LEU A 4 -3.47 20.00 -15.34
N ASN A 5 -2.22 20.34 -15.69
CA ASN A 5 -1.09 19.43 -15.54
C ASN A 5 -0.55 19.38 -14.10
N GLN A 6 -0.82 20.41 -13.30
CA GLN A 6 -0.40 20.46 -11.89
C GLN A 6 -1.31 19.58 -11.03
N GLU A 7 -2.63 19.68 -11.22
CA GLU A 7 -3.62 18.89 -10.47
C GLU A 7 -3.44 17.38 -10.72
N ILE A 8 -3.21 16.97 -11.97
CA ILE A 8 -2.89 15.58 -12.32
C ILE A 8 -1.53 15.13 -11.74
N GLY A 9 -0.56 16.04 -11.66
CA GLY A 9 0.76 15.77 -11.07
C GLY A 9 0.72 15.59 -9.55
N GLU A 10 -0.12 16.36 -8.86
CA GLU A 10 -0.38 16.22 -7.42
C GLU A 10 -1.11 14.90 -7.11
N ASP A 11 -2.16 14.55 -7.87
CA ASP A 11 -2.87 13.27 -7.74
C ASP A 11 -1.96 12.05 -7.98
N LEU A 12 -1.07 12.13 -8.99
CA LEU A 12 -0.13 11.04 -9.29
C LEU A 12 1.00 10.95 -8.25
N GLY A 13 1.43 12.09 -7.70
CA GLY A 13 2.36 12.16 -6.58
C GLY A 13 1.77 11.48 -5.34
N ASP A 14 0.53 11.81 -4.99
CA ASP A 14 -0.21 11.19 -3.90
C ASP A 14 -0.37 9.68 -4.10
N ILE A 15 -0.69 9.21 -5.31
CA ILE A 15 -0.79 7.77 -5.57
C ILE A 15 0.57 7.08 -5.42
N THR A 16 1.65 7.68 -5.90
CA THR A 16 3.00 7.11 -5.79
C THR A 16 3.46 7.04 -4.34
N ASP A 17 3.22 8.08 -3.55
CA ASP A 17 3.54 8.09 -2.13
C ASP A 17 2.70 7.08 -1.34
N ASN A 18 1.41 6.93 -1.68
CA ASN A 18 0.57 5.89 -1.12
C ASN A 18 1.06 4.47 -1.48
N ILE A 19 1.55 4.25 -2.70
CA ILE A 19 2.18 2.99 -3.10
C ILE A 19 3.42 2.71 -2.25
N ASN A 20 4.34 3.67 -2.15
CA ASN A 20 5.56 3.52 -1.36
C ASN A 20 5.24 3.22 0.11
N ARG A 21 4.25 3.91 0.67
CA ARG A 21 3.77 3.66 2.03
C ARG A 21 3.23 2.24 2.21
N LEU A 22 2.41 1.77 1.27
CA LEU A 22 1.85 0.41 1.31
C LEU A 22 2.92 -0.66 1.13
N GLU A 23 3.93 -0.42 0.30
CA GLU A 23 5.06 -1.34 0.14
C GLU A 23 5.89 -1.45 1.42
N CYS A 24 6.16 -0.32 2.09
CA CYS A 24 6.80 -0.31 3.41
C CYS A 24 5.95 -1.04 4.46
N GLU A 25 4.63 -0.81 4.46
CA GLU A 25 3.70 -1.48 5.38
C GLU A 25 3.69 -3.00 5.15
N LEU A 26 3.66 -3.44 3.89
CA LEU A 26 3.73 -4.87 3.55
C LEU A 26 5.06 -5.49 3.98
N ALA A 27 6.18 -4.81 3.77
CA ALA A 27 7.49 -5.30 4.22
C ALA A 27 7.55 -5.44 5.74
N PHE A 28 7.02 -4.45 6.47
CA PHE A 28 6.91 -4.48 7.92
C PHE A 28 6.03 -5.64 8.41
N LEU A 29 4.82 -5.77 7.85
CA LEU A 29 3.88 -6.85 8.20
C LEU A 29 4.45 -8.23 7.88
N SER A 30 5.16 -8.38 6.75
CA SER A 30 5.82 -9.63 6.39
C SER A 30 6.93 -10.00 7.37
N GLY A 31 7.67 -9.02 7.88
CA GLY A 31 8.66 -9.24 8.94
C GLY A 31 8.02 -9.71 10.24
N ARG A 32 6.91 -9.08 10.65
CA ARG A 32 6.17 -9.47 11.85
C ARG A 32 5.52 -10.85 11.74
N LEU A 33 4.95 -11.18 10.58
CA LEU A 33 4.35 -12.50 10.33
C LEU A 33 5.36 -13.66 10.41
N ASN A 34 6.66 -13.36 10.35
CA ASN A 34 7.73 -14.34 10.52
C ASN A 34 8.15 -14.54 12.00
N GLU A 35 7.61 -13.75 12.92
CA GLU A 35 7.82 -13.91 14.36
C GLU A 35 6.94 -15.04 14.92
N ILE A 36 7.25 -15.50 16.14
CA ILE A 36 6.38 -16.43 16.87
C ILE A 36 5.21 -15.61 17.43
N LEU A 37 4.04 -15.78 16.83
CA LEU A 37 2.80 -15.12 17.18
C LEU A 37 1.74 -16.16 17.55
N ASP A 38 0.79 -15.78 18.39
CA ASP A 38 -0.41 -16.58 18.57
C ASP A 38 -1.36 -16.49 17.36
N GLU A 39 -2.37 -17.36 17.32
CA GLU A 39 -3.31 -17.44 16.20
C GLU A 39 -4.10 -16.14 15.98
N GLU A 40 -4.44 -15.41 17.05
CA GLU A 40 -5.21 -14.19 16.96
C GLU A 40 -4.36 -13.05 16.39
N GLU A 41 -3.14 -12.87 16.92
CA GLU A 41 -2.17 -11.91 16.41
C GLU A 41 -1.81 -12.18 14.95
N LYS A 42 -1.59 -13.45 14.60
CA LYS A 42 -1.30 -13.85 13.23
C LYS A 42 -2.46 -13.56 12.29
N ALA A 43 -3.68 -13.89 12.68
CA ALA A 43 -4.87 -13.63 11.86
C ALA A 43 -5.10 -12.12 11.66
N GLU A 44 -4.82 -11.30 12.67
CA GLU A 44 -4.90 -9.84 12.54
C GLU A 44 -3.85 -9.30 11.55
N LEU A 45 -2.60 -9.75 11.67
CA LEU A 45 -1.53 -9.33 10.76
C LEU A 45 -1.77 -9.80 9.32
N ASP A 46 -2.23 -11.04 9.13
CA ASP A 46 -2.61 -11.55 7.81
C ASP A 46 -3.72 -10.70 7.21
N ARG A 47 -4.76 -10.37 7.99
CA ARG A 47 -5.84 -9.49 7.51
C ARG A 47 -5.31 -8.12 7.10
N LYS A 48 -4.44 -7.51 7.90
CA LYS A 48 -3.80 -6.22 7.56
C LYS A 48 -2.97 -6.32 6.29
N PHE A 49 -2.18 -7.40 6.16
CA PHE A 49 -1.34 -7.66 4.99
C PHE A 49 -2.18 -7.78 3.72
N PHE A 50 -3.25 -8.58 3.75
CA PHE A 50 -4.16 -8.74 2.62
C PHE A 50 -4.84 -7.42 2.21
N LEU A 51 -5.26 -6.61 3.18
CA LEU A 51 -5.87 -5.31 2.90
C LEU A 51 -4.87 -4.34 2.27
N ALA A 52 -3.64 -4.27 2.78
CA ALA A 52 -2.58 -3.45 2.23
C ALA A 52 -2.20 -3.89 0.80
N ALA A 53 -2.07 -5.20 0.56
CA ALA A 53 -1.76 -5.76 -0.75
C ALA A 53 -2.88 -5.49 -1.77
N LYS A 54 -4.15 -5.58 -1.35
CA LYS A 54 -5.29 -5.27 -2.20
C LYS A 54 -5.28 -3.79 -2.62
N LYS A 55 -5.10 -2.87 -1.67
CA LYS A 55 -5.00 -1.43 -1.96
C LYS A 55 -3.83 -1.11 -2.87
N LEU A 56 -2.66 -1.72 -2.63
CA LEU A 56 -1.48 -1.54 -3.45
C LEU A 56 -1.75 -1.95 -4.91
N LYS A 57 -2.44 -3.08 -5.11
CA LYS A 57 -2.84 -3.54 -6.44
C LYS A 57 -3.79 -2.55 -7.13
N GLU A 58 -4.72 -1.95 -6.39
CA GLU A 58 -5.63 -0.93 -6.92
C GLU A 58 -4.88 0.33 -7.36
N TYR A 59 -3.96 0.84 -6.53
CA TYR A 59 -3.14 2.00 -6.88
C TYR A 59 -2.21 1.73 -8.07
N ARG A 60 -1.59 0.55 -8.14
CA ARG A 60 -0.78 0.15 -9.31
C ARG A 60 -1.63 0.11 -10.59
N ARG A 61 -2.86 -0.41 -10.52
CA ARG A 61 -3.81 -0.40 -11.64
C ARG A 61 -4.17 1.02 -12.08
N LEU A 62 -4.34 1.96 -11.14
CA LEU A 62 -4.60 3.37 -11.46
C LEU A 62 -3.41 4.05 -12.14
N LEU A 63 -2.18 3.67 -11.79
CA LEU A 63 -0.96 4.12 -12.50
C LEU A 63 -0.71 3.40 -13.83
N GLY A 64 -1.53 2.40 -14.19
CA GLY A 64 -1.30 1.57 -15.37
C GLY A 64 -0.07 0.64 -15.26
N LYS A 65 0.35 0.31 -14.04
CA LYS A 65 1.43 -0.65 -13.74
C LYS A 65 0.90 -2.06 -13.43
#